data_AF-A0A7Y3ADU0-F1
#
_entry.id   AF-A0A7Y3ADU0-F1
#
_cell.length_a   1.000
_cell.length_b   1.000
_cell.length_c   1.000
_cell.angle_alpha   90.00
_cell.angle_beta   90.00
_cell.angle_gamma   90.00
#
_symmetry.space_group_name_H-M   'P 1'
#
loop_
_entity.id
_entity.type
_entity.pdbx_description
1 polymer ?
#
loop_
_entity_poly.entity_id
_entity_poly.type
_entity_poly.pdbx_seq_one_letter_code
_entity_poly.pdbx_strand_id
1 'polypeptide(L)'
;MFPQDLHIHTTYSANDSYVSPLQTIALVAAVRHAQILGISDHFENLVSGMFETYEAEIRQAGLKLGVEVDGHSWVTEATNYDVDYYIFHCRDNDADYKSLEQLLSTGKPVIIAHPNAFATNLGRVSATCLIEINNRYVWHNDWYNYYRPHRERFNFVIGSDAHQPNWLGQSVARYAADQLGIIEHLVFEEP
;
A
#
# COMPACT_ATOMS: atom_id res chain seq x y z
N MET A 1 12.71 -5.63 13.96
CA MET A 1 12.50 -5.41 12.51
C MET A 1 11.14 -5.98 12.20
N PHE A 2 10.31 -5.27 11.43
CA PHE A 2 9.01 -5.78 11.02
C PHE A 2 9.15 -6.81 9.88
N PRO A 3 8.20 -7.76 9.72
CA PRO A 3 8.22 -8.69 8.59
C PRO A 3 8.22 -8.01 7.21
N GLN A 4 7.28 -7.08 6.96
CA GLN A 4 7.24 -6.33 5.72
C GLN A 4 6.71 -4.91 5.93
N ASP A 5 7.02 -4.03 4.98
CA ASP A 5 6.31 -2.76 4.78
C ASP A 5 6.31 -2.43 3.28
N LEU A 6 5.13 -2.37 2.69
CA LEU A 6 4.93 -2.19 1.25
C LEU A 6 4.22 -0.88 0.92
N HIS A 7 3.85 -0.10 1.94
CA HIS A 7 3.15 1.16 1.75
C HIS A 7 3.98 2.29 2.35
N ILE A 8 4.87 2.85 1.53
CA ILE A 8 5.81 3.91 1.91
C ILE A 8 5.87 4.90 0.74
N HIS A 9 5.73 6.17 1.08
CA HIS A 9 5.89 7.28 0.14
C HIS A 9 7.27 7.89 0.30
N THR A 10 7.82 8.39 -0.79
CA THR A 10 9.09 9.08 -0.84
C THR A 10 8.94 10.42 -1.52
N THR A 11 10.05 11.12 -1.73
CA THR A 11 10.12 12.37 -2.49
C THR A 11 9.57 12.28 -3.92
N TYR A 12 9.27 11.08 -4.43
CA TYR A 12 8.58 10.86 -5.70
C TYR A 12 7.08 11.16 -5.65
N SER A 13 6.45 11.11 -4.47
CA SER A 13 5.10 11.62 -4.22
C SER A 13 5.08 13.16 -4.14
N ALA A 14 5.56 13.83 -5.18
CA ALA A 14 5.98 15.24 -5.15
C ALA A 14 4.87 16.26 -4.79
N ASN A 15 3.60 15.92 -5.07
CA ASN A 15 2.47 16.80 -4.74
C ASN A 15 1.92 16.58 -3.31
N ASP A 16 2.44 15.59 -2.58
CA ASP A 16 2.00 15.30 -1.22
C ASP A 16 2.79 16.12 -0.20
N SER A 17 2.11 17.12 0.39
CA SER A 17 2.69 18.03 1.37
C SER A 17 3.15 17.38 2.69
N TYR A 18 2.75 16.13 2.97
CA TYR A 18 3.20 15.40 4.15
C TYR A 18 4.55 14.71 3.94
N VAL A 19 4.99 14.55 2.68
CA VAL A 19 6.28 13.94 2.36
C VAL A 19 7.42 14.84 2.82
N SER A 20 8.26 14.31 3.69
CA SER A 20 9.49 14.99 4.09
C SER A 20 10.50 14.96 2.95
N PRO A 21 11.24 16.05 2.67
CA PRO A 21 12.38 16.02 1.75
C PRO A 21 13.47 15.01 2.13
N LEU A 22 13.48 14.53 3.38
CA LEU A 22 14.40 13.50 3.85
C LEU A 22 13.91 12.07 3.55
N GLN A 23 12.61 11.89 3.25
CA GLN A 23 12.01 10.59 2.96
C GLN A 23 12.37 10.14 1.54
N THR A 24 13.65 9.81 1.33
CA THR A 24 14.17 9.34 0.04
C THR A 24 14.20 7.82 -0.01
N ILE A 25 14.21 7.24 -1.21
CA ILE A 25 14.42 5.79 -1.41
C ILE A 25 15.70 5.32 -0.71
N ALA A 26 16.80 6.08 -0.87
CA ALA A 26 18.09 5.77 -0.25
C ALA A 26 18.00 5.74 1.29
N LEU A 27 17.26 6.66 1.90
CA LEU A 27 17.05 6.64 3.35
C LEU A 27 16.26 5.40 3.78
N VAL A 28 15.15 5.09 3.11
CA VAL A 28 14.32 3.93 3.45
C VAL A 28 15.15 2.64 3.35
N ALA A 29 15.93 2.50 2.27
CA ALA A 29 16.84 1.37 2.07
C ALA A 29 17.92 1.27 3.16
N ALA A 30 18.46 2.41 3.62
CA ALA A 30 19.50 2.45 4.65
C ALA A 30 18.96 2.17 6.06
N VAL A 31 17.77 2.68 6.40
CA VAL A 31 17.13 2.45 7.70
C VAL A 31 16.65 1.00 7.83
N ARG A 32 16.10 0.45 6.73
CA ARG A 32 15.67 -0.95 6.62
C ARG A 32 14.84 -1.43 7.83
N HIS A 33 13.74 -0.75 8.14
CA HIS A 33 12.94 -1.04 9.33
C HIS A 33 12.15 -2.37 9.24
N ALA A 34 11.94 -2.89 8.02
CA ALA A 34 11.32 -4.18 7.75
C ALA A 34 12.22 -5.11 6.91
N GLN A 35 11.95 -6.42 6.94
CA GLN A 35 12.71 -7.43 6.20
C GLN A 35 12.43 -7.33 4.70
N ILE A 36 11.15 -7.27 4.33
CA ILE A 36 10.67 -7.01 2.98
C ILE A 36 10.22 -5.55 2.90
N LEU A 37 10.81 -4.80 1.98
CA LEU A 37 10.49 -3.39 1.79
C LEU A 37 10.05 -3.13 0.36
N GLY A 38 8.97 -2.39 0.23
CA GLY A 38 8.50 -1.83 -1.01
C GLY A 38 8.23 -0.33 -0.87
N ILE A 39 8.39 0.39 -1.97
CA ILE A 39 8.01 1.78 -2.10
C ILE A 39 6.82 1.84 -3.06
N SER A 40 5.81 2.64 -2.72
CA SER A 40 4.56 2.74 -3.48
C SER A 40 4.09 4.19 -3.52
N ASP A 41 4.85 5.01 -4.23
CA ASP A 41 4.53 6.43 -4.39
C ASP A 41 3.24 6.63 -5.20
N HIS A 42 2.59 7.78 -5.01
CA HIS A 42 1.39 8.19 -5.72
C HIS A 42 1.63 8.18 -7.23
N PHE A 43 0.91 7.31 -7.94
CA PHE A 43 1.14 7.00 -9.35
C PHE A 43 1.01 8.23 -10.25
N GLU A 44 0.08 9.14 -9.96
CA GLU A 44 -0.13 10.37 -10.72
C GLU A 44 1.09 11.30 -10.76
N ASN A 45 2.00 11.17 -9.80
CA ASN A 45 3.26 11.93 -9.78
C ASN A 45 4.35 11.28 -10.65
N LEU A 46 4.15 10.04 -11.09
CA LEU A 46 5.14 9.24 -11.83
C LEU A 46 4.93 9.29 -13.35
N VAL A 47 3.65 9.32 -13.79
CA VAL A 47 3.24 9.21 -15.21
C VAL A 47 3.79 10.30 -16.14
N SER A 48 4.28 11.41 -15.59
CA SER A 48 4.86 12.51 -16.37
C SER A 48 6.37 12.35 -16.60
N GLY A 49 6.82 11.12 -16.88
CA GLY A 49 8.21 10.80 -17.23
C GLY A 49 9.16 10.61 -16.04
N MET A 50 8.63 10.44 -14.83
CA MET A 50 9.43 10.16 -13.64
C MET A 50 9.53 8.66 -13.32
N PHE A 51 8.63 7.85 -13.88
CA PHE A 51 8.53 6.42 -13.57
C PHE A 51 9.83 5.66 -13.85
N GLU A 52 10.52 5.90 -14.97
CA GLU A 52 11.75 5.15 -15.30
C GLU A 52 12.87 5.42 -14.29
N THR A 53 12.97 6.66 -13.79
CA THR A 53 13.96 7.01 -12.77
C THR A 53 13.57 6.40 -11.43
N TYR A 54 12.28 6.47 -11.08
CA TYR A 54 11.69 5.87 -9.88
C TYR A 54 11.95 4.36 -9.82
N GLU A 55 11.62 3.65 -10.90
CA GLU A 55 11.88 2.22 -11.04
C GLU A 55 13.36 1.91 -10.88
N ALA A 56 14.24 2.60 -11.62
CA ALA A 56 15.67 2.33 -11.58
C ALA A 56 16.24 2.47 -10.16
N GLU A 57 15.86 3.52 -9.42
CA GLU A 57 16.32 3.73 -8.05
C GLU A 57 15.83 2.64 -7.07
N ILE A 58 14.56 2.26 -7.15
CA ILE A 58 13.98 1.20 -6.30
C ILE A 58 14.66 -0.13 -6.57
N ARG A 59 14.81 -0.50 -7.84
CA ARG A 59 15.44 -1.76 -8.27
C ARG A 59 16.91 -1.78 -7.85
N GLN A 60 17.63 -0.68 -8.01
CA GLN A 60 19.02 -0.56 -7.57
C GLN A 60 19.16 -0.70 -6.05
N ALA A 61 18.19 -0.19 -5.28
CA ALA A 61 18.13 -0.34 -3.83
C ALA A 61 17.72 -1.76 -3.38
N GLY A 62 17.34 -2.65 -4.30
CA GLY A 62 16.90 -4.01 -3.99
C GLY A 62 15.53 -4.06 -3.30
N LEU A 63 14.70 -3.03 -3.49
CA LEU A 63 13.36 -2.94 -2.92
C LEU A 63 12.30 -3.43 -3.90
N LYS A 64 11.08 -3.69 -3.41
CA LYS A 64 9.91 -4.01 -4.23
C LYS A 64 9.34 -2.74 -4.84
N LEU A 65 9.03 -2.80 -6.13
CA LEU A 65 8.45 -1.68 -6.88
C LEU A 65 6.93 -1.75 -6.80
N GLY A 66 6.33 -0.86 -6.03
CA GLY A 66 4.88 -0.65 -6.01
C GLY A 66 4.52 0.72 -6.55
N VAL A 67 3.22 0.93 -6.73
CA VAL A 67 2.63 2.27 -6.93
C VAL A 67 1.31 2.34 -6.18
N GLU A 68 0.98 3.51 -5.66
CA GLU A 68 -0.35 3.80 -5.15
C GLU A 68 -1.23 4.42 -6.24
N VAL A 69 -2.31 3.73 -6.56
CA VAL A 69 -3.26 4.12 -7.61
C VAL A 69 -4.47 4.77 -6.95
N ASP A 70 -4.63 6.09 -7.15
CA ASP A 70 -5.74 6.85 -6.56
C ASP A 70 -7.06 6.64 -7.31
N GLY A 71 -7.68 5.47 -7.09
CA GLY A 71 -9.01 5.15 -7.62
C GLY A 71 -9.05 4.92 -9.12
N HIS A 72 -10.27 4.75 -9.64
CA HIS A 72 -10.52 4.29 -11.01
C HIS A 72 -9.91 5.16 -12.11
N SER A 73 -9.68 6.47 -11.89
CA SER A 73 -9.18 7.37 -12.93
C SER A 73 -7.78 7.02 -13.43
N TRP A 74 -6.99 6.34 -12.60
CA TRP A 74 -5.60 6.02 -12.87
C TRP A 74 -5.35 4.56 -13.24
N VAL A 75 -6.31 3.67 -13.03
CA VAL A 75 -6.13 2.22 -13.20
C VAL A 75 -5.69 1.84 -14.60
N THR A 76 -6.37 2.34 -15.64
CA THR A 76 -6.05 2.01 -17.04
C THR A 76 -4.60 2.37 -17.39
N GLU A 77 -4.11 3.49 -16.87
CA GLU A 77 -2.74 3.93 -17.13
C GLU A 77 -1.76 3.11 -16.29
N ALA A 78 -2.06 2.87 -15.01
CA ALA A 78 -1.21 2.08 -14.10
C ALA A 78 -0.96 0.64 -14.59
N THR A 79 -1.90 0.02 -15.29
CA THR A 79 -1.72 -1.32 -15.86
C THR A 79 -0.69 -1.39 -17.00
N ASN A 80 -0.23 -0.25 -17.52
CA ASN A 80 0.79 -0.19 -18.57
C ASN A 80 2.23 -0.27 -18.01
N TYR A 81 2.41 -0.27 -16.69
CA TYR A 81 3.71 -0.23 -16.02
C TYR A 81 4.00 -1.56 -15.31
N ASP A 82 5.22 -2.08 -15.46
CA ASP A 82 5.64 -3.35 -14.86
C ASP A 82 6.09 -3.18 -13.41
N VAL A 83 5.11 -3.08 -12.51
CA VAL A 83 5.32 -3.02 -11.07
C VAL A 83 5.24 -4.42 -10.44
N ASP A 84 5.75 -4.59 -9.23
CA ASP A 84 5.66 -5.82 -8.47
C ASP A 84 4.29 -5.98 -7.79
N TYR A 85 3.65 -4.88 -7.39
CA TYR A 85 2.34 -4.85 -6.72
C TYR A 85 1.65 -3.48 -6.86
N TYR A 86 0.36 -3.45 -6.58
CA TYR A 86 -0.43 -2.22 -6.53
C TYR A 86 -0.95 -1.96 -5.11
N ILE A 87 -0.84 -0.71 -4.66
CA ILE A 87 -1.69 -0.16 -3.59
C ILE A 87 -2.87 0.55 -4.28
N PHE A 88 -4.10 0.36 -3.81
CA PHE A 88 -5.29 0.91 -4.46
C PHE A 88 -6.24 1.58 -3.47
N HIS A 89 -6.57 2.85 -3.74
CA HIS A 89 -7.65 3.57 -3.08
C HIS A 89 -9.01 3.15 -3.63
N CYS A 90 -9.71 2.26 -2.94
CA CYS A 90 -11.06 1.86 -3.32
C CYS A 90 -12.10 2.62 -2.49
N ARG A 91 -12.81 3.60 -3.05
CA ARG A 91 -13.96 4.23 -2.37
C ARG A 91 -15.22 3.40 -2.60
N ASP A 92 -16.27 3.61 -1.80
CA ASP A 92 -17.55 2.91 -2.01
C ASP A 92 -18.37 3.49 -3.17
N ASN A 93 -17.87 3.25 -4.39
CA ASN A 93 -18.54 3.59 -5.64
C ASN A 93 -18.28 2.50 -6.69
N ASP A 94 -19.18 2.38 -7.66
CA ASP A 94 -19.12 1.33 -8.68
C ASP A 94 -17.89 1.40 -9.58
N ALA A 95 -17.36 2.61 -9.81
CA ALA A 95 -16.22 2.80 -10.71
C ALA A 95 -14.93 2.21 -10.13
N ASP A 96 -14.68 2.40 -8.83
CA ASP A 96 -13.50 1.84 -8.16
C ASP A 96 -13.59 0.32 -8.08
N TYR A 97 -14.74 -0.26 -7.69
CA TYR A 97 -14.90 -1.72 -7.66
C TYR A 97 -14.75 -2.36 -9.05
N LYS A 98 -15.28 -1.73 -10.10
CA LYS A 98 -15.15 -2.25 -11.46
C LYS A 98 -13.70 -2.18 -11.95
N SER A 99 -12.98 -1.12 -11.56
CA SER A 99 -11.59 -0.93 -12.01
C SER A 99 -10.62 -1.83 -11.26
N LEU A 100 -10.95 -2.24 -10.03
CA LEU A 100 -10.20 -3.24 -9.29
C LEU A 100 -9.98 -4.54 -10.07
N GLU A 101 -10.97 -4.99 -10.84
CA GLU A 101 -10.87 -6.18 -11.70
C GLU A 101 -9.77 -6.05 -12.77
N GLN A 102 -9.50 -4.83 -13.25
CA GLN A 102 -8.44 -4.58 -14.23
C GLN A 102 -7.06 -4.74 -13.59
N LEU A 103 -6.85 -4.17 -12.39
CA LEU A 103 -5.60 -4.38 -11.65
C LEU A 103 -5.40 -5.87 -11.34
N LEU A 104 -6.44 -6.58 -10.89
CA LEU A 104 -6.38 -8.01 -10.63
C LEU A 104 -6.04 -8.84 -11.88
N SER A 105 -6.52 -8.43 -13.05
CA SER A 105 -6.25 -9.12 -14.32
C SER A 105 -4.78 -9.09 -14.76
N THR A 106 -3.97 -8.19 -14.18
CA THR A 106 -2.52 -8.18 -14.41
C THR A 106 -1.81 -9.38 -13.76
N GLY A 107 -2.48 -10.06 -12.83
CA GLY A 107 -1.90 -11.14 -12.02
C GLY A 107 -0.96 -10.66 -10.92
N LYS A 108 -0.78 -9.35 -10.75
CA LYS A 108 0.02 -8.76 -9.67
C LYS A 108 -0.80 -8.67 -8.37
N PRO A 109 -0.18 -8.73 -7.18
CA PRO A 109 -0.86 -8.47 -5.92
C PRO A 109 -1.50 -7.08 -5.90
N VAL A 110 -2.74 -6.99 -5.42
CA VAL A 110 -3.47 -5.74 -5.22
C VAL A 110 -3.85 -5.60 -3.76
N ILE A 111 -3.31 -4.58 -3.11
CA ILE A 111 -3.56 -4.23 -1.72
C ILE A 111 -4.54 -3.07 -1.70
N ILE A 112 -5.69 -3.25 -1.03
CA ILE A 112 -6.64 -2.16 -0.78
C ILE A 112 -6.10 -1.32 0.37
N ALA A 113 -5.70 -0.09 0.07
CA ALA A 113 -5.07 0.82 1.03
C ALA A 113 -6.10 1.38 2.01
N HIS A 114 -5.76 1.35 3.30
CA HIS A 114 -6.53 1.92 4.43
C HIS A 114 -8.06 2.01 4.19
N PRO A 115 -8.74 0.88 3.91
CA PRO A 115 -10.13 0.90 3.43
C PRO A 115 -11.11 1.48 4.44
N ASN A 116 -10.78 1.40 5.73
CA ASN A 116 -11.55 2.04 6.79
C ASN A 116 -11.59 3.57 6.60
N ALA A 117 -10.50 4.22 6.16
CA ALA A 117 -10.45 5.67 5.95
C ALA A 117 -11.29 6.13 4.75
N PHE A 118 -11.43 5.27 3.73
CA PHE A 118 -12.18 5.54 2.51
C PHE A 118 -13.62 5.01 2.53
N ALA A 119 -14.06 4.49 3.68
CA ALA A 119 -15.36 3.86 3.86
C ALA A 119 -15.63 2.76 2.80
N THR A 120 -14.60 2.04 2.35
CA THR A 120 -14.74 0.95 1.39
C THR A 120 -15.71 -0.09 1.92
N ASN A 121 -16.60 -0.60 1.09
CA ASN A 121 -17.44 -1.73 1.46
C ASN A 121 -16.69 -3.03 1.12
N LEU A 122 -15.98 -3.60 2.11
CA LEU A 122 -15.25 -4.86 1.96
C LEU A 122 -16.14 -6.04 1.55
N GLY A 123 -17.46 -5.95 1.75
CA GLY A 123 -18.42 -6.92 1.22
C GLY A 123 -18.36 -7.07 -0.30
N ARG A 124 -18.02 -5.99 -1.00
CA ARG A 124 -17.97 -5.88 -2.47
C ARG A 124 -16.59 -6.13 -3.07
N VAL A 125 -15.54 -6.14 -2.27
CA VAL A 125 -14.15 -6.35 -2.70
C VAL A 125 -13.88 -7.84 -2.96
N SER A 126 -13.20 -8.18 -4.06
CA SER A 126 -12.81 -9.57 -4.35
C SER A 126 -11.90 -10.14 -3.25
N ALA A 127 -12.14 -11.38 -2.82
CA ALA A 127 -11.31 -12.07 -1.82
C ALA A 127 -9.87 -12.34 -2.28
N THR A 128 -9.58 -12.16 -3.58
CA THR A 128 -8.22 -12.22 -4.13
C THR A 128 -7.38 -11.00 -3.78
N CYS A 129 -8.00 -9.89 -3.38
CA CYS A 129 -7.30 -8.72 -2.90
C CYS A 129 -6.74 -8.94 -1.50
N LEU A 130 -5.67 -8.21 -1.21
CA LEU A 130 -5.11 -8.08 0.12
C LEU A 130 -5.71 -6.84 0.79
N ILE A 131 -5.97 -6.91 2.10
CA ILE A 131 -6.54 -5.79 2.86
C ILE A 131 -5.47 -5.20 3.76
N GLU A 132 -5.22 -3.89 3.64
CA GLU A 132 -4.27 -3.21 4.50
C GLU A 132 -4.89 -2.84 5.85
N ILE A 133 -4.20 -3.19 6.94
CA ILE A 133 -4.33 -2.50 8.23
C ILE A 133 -3.23 -1.43 8.27
N ASN A 134 -3.63 -0.23 7.94
CA ASN A 134 -2.71 0.89 7.76
C ASN A 134 -2.38 1.55 9.10
N ASN A 135 -1.10 1.73 9.39
CA ASN A 135 -0.68 2.34 10.65
C ASN A 135 -1.27 3.74 10.76
N ARG A 136 -1.05 4.64 9.81
CA ARG A 136 -1.51 6.04 9.86
C ARG A 136 -3.02 6.22 10.07
N TYR A 137 -3.86 5.32 9.56
CA TYR A 137 -5.31 5.54 9.55
C TYR A 137 -6.16 4.58 10.38
N VAL A 138 -5.59 3.50 10.91
CA VAL A 138 -6.39 2.51 11.66
C VAL A 138 -7.12 3.14 12.85
N TRP A 139 -6.55 4.15 13.50
CA TRP A 139 -7.16 4.82 14.67
C TRP A 139 -8.22 5.89 14.33
N HIS A 140 -8.51 6.16 13.06
CA HIS A 140 -9.42 7.25 12.67
C HIS A 140 -10.91 6.92 12.88
N ASN A 141 -11.27 5.65 13.05
CA ASN A 141 -12.66 5.21 13.20
C ASN A 141 -12.77 3.93 14.04
N ASP A 142 -13.96 3.34 14.09
CA ASP A 142 -14.22 2.04 14.71
C ASP A 142 -13.68 0.89 13.83
N TRP A 143 -12.35 0.85 13.71
CA TRP A 143 -11.62 -0.14 12.93
C TRP A 143 -11.93 -1.57 13.37
N TYR A 144 -12.18 -1.78 14.67
CA TYR A 144 -12.43 -3.11 15.20
C TYR A 144 -13.72 -3.69 14.60
N ASN A 145 -14.83 -2.94 14.66
CA ASN A 145 -16.09 -3.40 14.07
C ASN A 145 -16.08 -3.34 12.54
N TYR A 146 -15.26 -2.47 11.94
CA TYR A 146 -15.09 -2.42 10.49
C TYR A 146 -14.41 -3.69 9.93
N TYR A 147 -13.27 -4.11 10.50
CA TYR A 147 -12.50 -5.25 9.99
C TYR A 147 -12.99 -6.61 10.47
N ARG A 148 -13.51 -6.70 11.70
CA ARG A 148 -13.89 -7.97 12.35
C ARG A 148 -14.77 -8.90 11.49
N PRO A 149 -15.82 -8.43 10.78
CA PRO A 149 -16.67 -9.30 9.97
C PRO A 149 -15.95 -9.97 8.80
N HIS A 150 -14.76 -9.48 8.43
CA HIS A 150 -14.06 -9.84 7.20
C HIS A 150 -12.75 -10.60 7.44
N ARG A 151 -12.36 -10.81 8.70
CA ARG A 151 -11.06 -11.37 9.10
C ARG A 151 -10.77 -12.77 8.52
N GLU A 152 -11.81 -13.55 8.21
CA GLU A 152 -11.69 -14.92 7.68
C GLU A 152 -11.81 -14.96 6.14
N ARG A 153 -12.18 -13.83 5.51
CA ARG A 153 -12.39 -13.73 4.06
C ARG A 153 -11.13 -13.30 3.31
N PHE A 154 -10.28 -12.48 3.95
CA PHE A 154 -9.15 -11.85 3.29
C PHE A 154 -7.83 -12.20 3.97
N ASN A 155 -6.77 -12.12 3.18
CA ASN A 155 -5.42 -11.98 3.69
C ASN A 155 -5.15 -10.51 4.00
N PHE A 156 -4.49 -10.25 5.13
CA PHE A 156 -4.22 -8.90 5.60
C PHE A 156 -2.73 -8.58 5.55
N VAL A 157 -2.41 -7.37 5.14
CA VAL A 157 -1.05 -6.80 5.18
C VAL A 157 -1.01 -5.63 6.15
N ILE A 158 0.17 -5.34 6.68
CA ILE A 158 0.38 -4.21 7.60
C ILE A 158 1.31 -3.21 6.91
N GLY A 159 0.83 -1.99 6.71
CA GLY A 159 1.58 -0.91 6.06
C GLY A 159 1.78 0.28 7.00
N SER A 160 2.88 1.00 6.85
CA SER A 160 3.10 2.23 7.62
C SER A 160 2.38 3.44 7.04
N ASP A 161 2.27 3.51 5.71
CA ASP A 161 1.94 4.72 4.96
C ASP A 161 2.86 5.90 5.34
N ALA A 162 4.15 5.57 5.45
CA ALA A 162 5.16 6.51 5.91
C ALA A 162 5.50 7.53 4.83
N HIS A 163 5.23 8.79 5.14
CA HIS A 163 5.64 9.96 4.36
C HIS A 163 6.90 10.64 4.96
N GLN A 164 7.32 10.22 6.14
CA GLN A 164 8.43 10.82 6.89
C GLN A 164 9.25 9.74 7.60
N PRO A 165 10.54 9.99 7.90
CA PRO A 165 11.41 8.96 8.48
C PRO A 165 10.92 8.42 9.82
N ASN A 166 10.35 9.29 10.65
CA ASN A 166 9.77 8.93 11.95
C ASN A 166 8.39 8.24 11.85
N TRP A 167 7.84 8.09 10.65
CA TRP A 167 6.55 7.44 10.41
C TRP A 167 6.69 6.00 9.89
N LEU A 168 7.91 5.49 9.68
CA LEU A 168 8.21 4.10 9.31
C LEU A 168 7.80 3.06 10.40
N GLY A 169 7.02 3.45 11.40
CA GLY A 169 6.50 2.56 12.44
C GLY A 169 5.20 1.89 12.02
N GLN A 170 4.96 0.69 12.54
CA GLN A 170 3.72 -0.08 12.33
C GLN A 170 3.03 -0.47 13.65
N SER A 171 3.47 0.09 14.79
CA SER A 171 3.09 -0.40 16.12
C SER A 171 1.59 -0.38 16.37
N VAL A 172 0.87 0.64 15.87
CA VAL A 172 -0.57 0.76 16.13
C VAL A 172 -1.37 -0.16 15.22
N ALA A 173 -1.01 -0.28 13.94
CA ALA A 173 -1.62 -1.27 13.05
C ALA A 173 -1.38 -2.71 13.53
N ARG A 174 -0.17 -3.01 14.05
CA ARG A 174 0.13 -4.32 14.63
C ARG A 174 -0.69 -4.60 15.89
N TYR A 175 -0.88 -3.60 16.74
CA TYR A 175 -1.80 -3.72 17.87
C TYR A 175 -3.23 -4.03 17.39
N ALA A 176 -3.74 -3.29 16.40
CA ALA A 176 -5.08 -3.54 15.86
C ALA A 176 -5.22 -4.95 15.25
N ALA A 177 -4.21 -5.40 14.50
CA ALA A 177 -4.16 -6.75 13.93
C ALA A 177 -4.21 -7.83 15.03
N ASP A 178 -3.42 -7.68 16.10
CA ASP A 178 -3.41 -8.59 17.24
C ASP A 178 -4.78 -8.67 17.93
N GLN A 179 -5.42 -7.52 18.18
CA GLN A 179 -6.77 -7.48 18.75
C GLN A 179 -7.83 -8.16 17.88
N LEU A 180 -7.65 -8.15 16.55
CA LEU A 180 -8.52 -8.84 15.60
C LEU A 180 -8.20 -10.34 15.46
N GLY A 181 -7.08 -10.80 16.01
CA GLY A 181 -6.54 -12.15 15.81
C GLY A 181 -6.05 -12.39 14.38
N ILE A 182 -5.59 -11.34 13.71
CA ILE A 182 -5.12 -11.37 12.31
C ILE A 182 -3.62 -11.68 12.30
N ILE A 183 -3.25 -12.68 11.50
CA ILE A 183 -1.86 -13.00 11.18
C ILE A 183 -1.54 -12.29 9.86
N GLU A 184 -0.45 -11.52 9.86
CA GLU A 184 0.03 -10.81 8.67
C GLU A 184 0.38 -11.80 7.55
N HIS A 185 -0.10 -11.52 6.35
CA HIS A 185 0.26 -12.20 5.12
C HIS A 185 1.48 -11.53 4.49
N LEU A 186 2.54 -12.31 4.23
CA LEU A 186 3.71 -11.83 3.50
C LEU A 186 3.46 -11.94 1.99
N VAL A 187 3.51 -10.81 1.29
CA VAL A 187 3.20 -10.74 -0.15
C VAL A 187 4.30 -11.35 -1.01
N PHE A 188 5.54 -11.21 -0.54
CA PHE A 188 6.72 -11.71 -1.21
C PHE A 188 7.48 -12.63 -0.26
N GLU A 189 8.22 -13.57 -0.83
CA GLU A 189 9.20 -14.35 -0.08
C GLU A 189 10.45 -13.49 0.18
N GLU A 190 11.17 -13.81 1.26
CA GLU A 190 12.50 -13.24 1.48
C GLU A 190 13.42 -13.64 0.31
N PRO A 191 14.31 -12.74 -0.16
CA PRO A 191 15.32 -13.07 -1.17
C PRO A 191 16.32 -14.14 -0.70
#